data_AF-A0A7Z9BZR6-F1
#
_entry.id   AF-A0A7Z9BZR6-F1
#
_cell.length_a   1.000
_cell.length_b   1.000
_cell.length_c   1.000
_cell.angle_alpha   90.00
_cell.angle_beta   90.00
_cell.angle_gamma   90.00
#
_symmetry.space_group_name_H-M   'P 1'
#
loop_
_entity.id
_entity.type
_entity.pdbx_description
1 polymer ?
#
loop_
_entity_poly.entity_id
_entity_poly.type
_entity_poly.pdbx_seq_one_letter_code
_entity_poly.pdbx_strand_id
1 'polypeptide(L)'
;MGSQILGAGEVGACVPSRPQPSISLTPCSLFPYIRILNQKSVNLNAVLSQLPSKFDTVDYSNSLLRLRRMSVNLTSASELLSRWFHIQTGYVKSSLLIPPAQDRLALQQVFQTLNARSCPQSYNFHLHTRRSDGQLEPDEVMQQVMEIGLKGLAITDHHTTQGYKEAQHWLDQWKQNHPELANTAPQLWTGAEINAQLLGVDVHILGYAFDPDAACLQPYLQGDTTFLRTEAYYAENVIAAIQEAGGLAVLAHPARYRRPVNEVITEAARLGMDGIEVYYAYRHTIPWLPTAEIVNPVKQLTDSYGLLNTCGTDTHGRDVLLRT
;
A
#
# COMPACT_ATOMS: atom_id res chain seq x y z
N MET A 1 -61.96 36.43 -49.29
CA MET A 1 -61.44 37.71 -48.74
C MET A 1 -60.10 37.37 -48.11
N GLY A 2 -58.98 37.55 -48.81
CA GLY A 2 -58.06 38.71 -48.64
C GLY A 2 -57.29 38.56 -47.31
N SER A 3 -55.97 38.49 -47.20
CA SER A 3 -54.87 39.09 -47.96
C SER A 3 -53.56 38.32 -47.72
N GLN A 4 -52.63 38.38 -48.68
CA GLN A 4 -51.21 38.05 -48.55
C GLN A 4 -50.47 39.08 -47.66
N ILE A 5 -49.26 38.72 -47.18
CA ILE A 5 -47.94 39.38 -47.44
C ILE A 5 -46.94 39.25 -46.25
N LEU A 6 -45.76 38.65 -46.55
CA LEU A 6 -44.38 38.78 -45.98
C LEU A 6 -44.17 38.43 -44.48
N GLY A 7 -43.05 37.88 -44.00
CA GLY A 7 -41.70 37.67 -44.53
C GLY A 7 -40.66 37.99 -43.44
N ALA A 8 -39.79 37.01 -43.13
CA ALA A 8 -38.52 37.07 -42.40
C ALA A 8 -38.47 37.47 -40.89
N GLY A 9 -37.77 36.64 -40.12
CA GLY A 9 -37.36 36.90 -38.74
C GLY A 9 -36.60 35.70 -38.16
N GLU A 10 -35.30 35.64 -38.42
CA GLU A 10 -34.38 34.72 -37.74
C GLU A 10 -34.40 34.97 -36.23
N VAL A 11 -34.71 33.94 -35.45
CA VAL A 11 -34.51 33.92 -33.99
C VAL A 11 -33.28 33.07 -33.71
N GLY A 12 -32.19 33.75 -33.36
CA GLY A 12 -30.97 33.13 -32.86
C GLY A 12 -31.22 32.43 -31.53
N ALA A 13 -31.07 31.11 -31.52
CA ALA A 13 -31.00 30.33 -30.30
C ALA A 13 -29.56 30.37 -29.77
N CYS A 14 -29.34 31.10 -28.67
CA CYS A 14 -28.14 30.95 -27.84
C CYS A 14 -28.13 29.56 -27.22
N VAL A 15 -27.28 28.67 -27.72
CA VAL A 15 -26.94 27.41 -27.06
C VAL A 15 -25.86 27.71 -26.02
N PRO A 16 -26.07 27.46 -24.71
CA PRO A 16 -25.00 27.55 -23.74
C PRO A 16 -24.01 26.39 -23.96
N SER A 17 -22.76 26.74 -24.23
CA SER A 17 -21.64 25.80 -24.28
C SER A 17 -21.47 25.12 -22.91
N ARG A 18 -21.55 23.79 -22.88
CA ARG A 18 -21.19 23.00 -21.70
C ARG A 18 -19.72 23.28 -21.34
N PRO A 19 -19.38 23.58 -20.08
CA PRO A 19 -17.99 23.62 -19.65
C PRO A 19 -17.40 22.21 -19.78
N GLN A 20 -16.25 22.11 -20.43
CA GLN A 20 -15.48 20.86 -20.45
C GLN A 20 -14.94 20.57 -19.04
N PRO A 21 -14.90 19.30 -18.60
CA PRO A 21 -14.41 18.96 -17.28
C PRO A 21 -12.92 19.32 -17.16
N SER A 22 -12.58 20.12 -16.16
CA SER A 22 -11.20 20.34 -15.74
C SER A 22 -10.63 19.02 -15.22
N ILE A 23 -9.64 18.48 -15.92
CA ILE A 23 -8.87 17.31 -15.48
C ILE A 23 -8.11 17.73 -14.22
N SER A 24 -8.54 17.26 -13.04
CA SER A 24 -7.75 17.40 -11.82
C SER A 24 -6.57 16.43 -11.91
N LEU A 25 -5.37 16.96 -12.08
CA LEU A 25 -4.14 16.19 -12.01
C LEU A 25 -3.88 15.81 -10.55
N THR A 26 -4.31 14.63 -10.15
CA THR A 26 -3.87 14.00 -8.90
C THR A 26 -2.53 13.27 -9.15
N PRO A 27 -1.72 13.03 -8.11
CA PRO A 27 -0.46 12.28 -8.23
C PRO A 27 -0.61 10.93 -8.97
N CYS A 28 -1.78 10.29 -8.86
CA CYS A 28 -2.14 9.05 -9.57
C CYS A 28 -2.08 9.16 -11.11
N SER A 29 -2.28 10.35 -11.69
CA SER A 29 -2.36 10.54 -13.15
C SER A 29 -1.00 10.64 -13.86
N LEU A 30 0.11 10.72 -13.13
CA LEU A 30 1.45 10.99 -13.69
C LEU A 30 2.44 9.82 -13.52
N PHE A 31 2.07 8.75 -12.81
CA PHE A 31 2.99 7.67 -12.48
C PHE A 31 3.50 6.81 -13.65
N PRO A 32 2.79 6.63 -14.80
CA PRO A 32 3.36 5.92 -15.95
C PRO A 32 4.65 6.56 -16.49
N TYR A 33 4.86 7.85 -16.25
CA TYR A 33 6.02 8.60 -16.74
C TYR A 33 7.21 8.61 -15.78
N ILE A 34 7.02 8.25 -14.50
CA ILE A 34 8.10 8.26 -13.50
C ILE A 34 9.01 7.01 -13.65
N ARG A 35 8.53 5.94 -14.30
CA ARG A 35 9.31 4.71 -14.51
C ARG A 35 10.43 4.80 -15.55
N ILE A 36 10.59 5.91 -16.27
CA ILE A 36 11.71 6.10 -17.22
C ILE A 36 13.03 6.50 -16.51
N LEU A 37 13.00 6.86 -15.23
CA LEU A 37 14.15 7.51 -14.58
C LEU A 37 15.17 6.58 -13.88
N ASN A 38 14.99 5.26 -13.94
CA ASN A 38 15.90 4.31 -13.28
C ASN A 38 16.81 3.52 -14.24
N GLN A 39 17.09 4.05 -15.43
CA GLN A 39 18.20 3.57 -16.25
C GLN A 39 19.16 4.71 -16.59
N LYS A 40 20.45 4.41 -16.39
CA LYS A 40 21.62 5.29 -16.42
C LYS A 40 21.53 6.49 -17.38
N SER A 41 21.85 7.67 -16.82
CA SER A 41 22.11 8.95 -17.51
C SER A 41 21.01 9.40 -18.48
N VAL A 42 19.92 9.96 -17.96
CA VAL A 42 18.94 10.65 -18.79
C VAL A 42 19.32 12.13 -18.94
N ASN A 43 19.49 12.57 -20.18
CA ASN A 43 19.72 13.96 -20.55
C ASN A 43 18.47 14.79 -20.22
N LEU A 44 18.61 15.78 -19.33
CA LEU A 44 17.50 16.64 -18.86
C LEU A 44 16.73 17.29 -20.02
N ASN A 45 17.40 17.61 -21.13
CA ASN A 45 16.76 18.23 -22.29
C ASN A 45 15.81 17.28 -23.02
N ALA A 46 16.05 15.96 -22.97
CA ALA A 46 15.18 14.95 -23.59
C ALA A 46 13.88 14.74 -22.79
N VAL A 47 13.91 14.96 -21.48
CA VAL A 47 12.73 14.91 -20.60
C VAL A 47 11.84 16.13 -20.84
N LEU A 48 12.45 17.32 -20.94
CA LEU A 48 11.71 18.56 -21.16
C LEU A 48 11.04 18.64 -22.54
N SER A 49 11.59 17.97 -23.56
CA SER A 49 10.99 17.90 -24.90
C SER A 49 9.78 16.98 -25.02
N GLN A 50 9.49 16.15 -24.01
CA GLN A 50 8.34 15.23 -24.00
C GLN A 50 7.11 15.79 -23.26
N LEU A 51 7.22 16.99 -22.69
CA LEU A 51 6.10 17.67 -22.06
C LEU A 51 5.17 18.27 -23.13
N PRO A 52 3.83 18.16 -23.00
CA PRO A 52 2.89 18.72 -23.96
C PRO A 52 3.06 20.25 -24.10
N SER A 53 2.97 20.76 -25.33
CA SER A 53 3.21 22.16 -25.73
C SER A 53 2.17 23.18 -25.24
N LYS A 54 1.49 22.95 -24.11
CA LYS A 54 0.55 23.90 -23.48
C LYS A 54 1.15 24.57 -22.26
N PHE A 55 2.37 25.05 -22.38
CA PHE A 55 2.97 25.98 -21.44
C PHE A 55 3.40 27.22 -22.22
N ASP A 56 2.66 28.32 -22.05
CA ASP A 56 3.06 29.61 -22.60
C ASP A 56 4.36 30.05 -21.91
N THR A 57 5.42 30.08 -22.71
CA THR A 57 6.76 30.51 -22.31
C THR A 57 6.82 32.03 -22.29
N VAL A 58 6.51 32.65 -21.16
CA VAL A 58 7.04 33.99 -20.88
C VAL A 58 7.53 34.01 -19.43
N ASP A 59 8.84 34.23 -19.30
CA ASP A 59 9.56 34.62 -18.08
C ASP A 59 10.22 33.53 -17.19
N TYR A 60 11.06 32.66 -17.78
CA TYR A 60 11.85 31.67 -17.01
C TYR A 60 13.35 31.61 -17.34
N SER A 61 13.90 32.57 -18.09
CA SER A 61 15.31 32.57 -18.47
C SER A 61 16.28 32.85 -17.30
N ASN A 62 15.85 33.59 -16.27
CA ASN A 62 16.73 33.99 -15.16
C ASN A 62 16.85 32.95 -14.04
N SER A 63 15.88 32.05 -13.88
CA SER A 63 15.84 31.08 -12.78
C SER A 63 16.69 29.82 -13.05
N LEU A 64 16.78 29.39 -14.30
CA LEU A 64 17.60 28.24 -14.73
C LEU A 64 19.11 28.53 -14.65
N LEU A 65 19.53 29.79 -14.77
CA LEU A 65 20.92 30.20 -14.65
C LEU A 65 21.46 30.12 -13.21
N ARG A 66 20.59 30.21 -12.19
CA ARG A 66 21.00 30.05 -10.78
C ARG A 66 21.25 28.59 -10.39
N LEU A 67 20.55 27.64 -11.00
CA LEU A 67 20.73 26.21 -10.73
C LEU A 67 22.03 25.64 -11.31
N ARG A 68 22.64 26.30 -12.30
CA ARG A 68 23.94 25.89 -12.88
C ARG A 68 25.15 26.07 -11.96
N ARG A 69 25.02 26.73 -10.80
CA ARG A 69 26.15 27.02 -9.90
C ARG A 69 26.17 26.23 -8.59
N MET A 70 25.23 25.33 -8.34
CA MET A 70 25.24 24.50 -7.13
C MET A 70 25.64 23.07 -7.48
N SER A 71 26.95 22.86 -7.55
CA SER A 71 27.55 21.51 -7.58
C SER A 71 27.61 20.96 -6.15
N VAL A 72 26.60 20.22 -5.71
CA VAL A 72 26.71 19.36 -4.51
C VAL A 72 25.80 18.13 -4.64
N ASN A 73 26.41 16.96 -4.45
CA ASN A 73 25.91 15.58 -4.25
C ASN A 73 24.43 15.26 -4.46
N LEU A 74 24.21 14.23 -5.29
CA LEU A 74 22.94 13.59 -5.62
C LEU A 74 22.27 12.93 -4.38
N THR A 75 21.68 13.72 -3.50
CA THR A 75 20.45 13.31 -2.82
C THR A 75 19.31 13.39 -3.84
N SER A 76 18.48 12.36 -3.85
CA SER A 76 17.63 11.96 -4.98
C SER A 76 16.85 13.13 -5.59
N ALA A 77 16.76 13.15 -6.93
CA ALA A 77 16.02 14.17 -7.67
C ALA A 77 14.56 14.35 -7.19
N SER A 78 13.99 13.33 -6.56
CA SER A 78 12.68 13.38 -5.90
C SER A 78 12.63 14.35 -4.71
N GLU A 79 13.65 14.38 -3.85
CA GLU A 79 13.68 15.31 -2.71
C GLU A 79 13.85 16.76 -3.16
N LEU A 80 14.65 16.99 -4.20
CA LEU A 80 14.83 18.32 -4.79
C LEU A 80 13.56 18.80 -5.50
N LEU A 81 12.83 17.91 -6.17
CA LEU A 81 11.54 18.24 -6.80
C LEU A 81 10.44 18.51 -5.77
N SER A 82 10.34 17.70 -4.71
CA SER A 82 9.41 17.95 -3.60
C SER A 82 9.73 19.27 -2.88
N ARG A 83 11.01 19.57 -2.63
CA ARG A 83 11.43 20.84 -2.03
C ARG A 83 11.17 22.04 -2.95
N TRP A 84 11.42 21.90 -4.26
CA TRP A 84 11.15 22.95 -5.23
C TRP A 84 9.64 23.27 -5.34
N PHE A 85 8.78 22.24 -5.32
CA PHE A 85 7.33 22.41 -5.33
C PHE A 85 6.80 23.10 -4.05
N HIS A 86 7.41 22.80 -2.90
CA HIS A 86 7.06 23.45 -1.62
C HIS A 86 7.47 24.91 -1.52
N ILE A 87 8.60 25.30 -2.11
CA ILE A 87 9.09 26.70 -2.07
C ILE A 87 8.22 27.63 -2.95
N GLN A 88 7.67 27.13 -4.06
CA GLN A 88 6.94 27.94 -5.04
C GLN A 88 5.47 28.21 -4.68
N THR A 89 4.85 27.38 -3.85
CA THR A 89 3.40 27.44 -3.58
C THR A 89 3.02 28.16 -2.29
N GLY A 90 3.99 28.54 -1.44
CA GLY A 90 3.72 29.12 -0.11
C GLY A 90 2.89 28.23 0.81
N TYR A 91 2.63 26.98 0.39
CA TYR A 91 1.84 26.00 1.12
C TYR A 91 2.77 25.27 2.08
N VAL A 92 2.97 25.86 3.25
CA VAL A 92 3.37 25.08 4.42
C VAL A 92 2.18 24.19 4.73
N LYS A 93 2.18 22.96 4.18
CA LYS A 93 1.36 21.89 4.73
C LYS A 93 1.78 21.85 6.20
N SER A 94 0.91 22.32 7.10
CA SER A 94 0.89 21.85 8.49
C SER A 94 1.22 20.36 8.41
N SER A 95 2.27 19.93 9.11
CA SER A 95 2.73 18.55 9.11
C SER A 95 1.52 17.65 9.34
N LEU A 96 0.95 17.10 8.26
CA LEU A 96 -0.14 16.15 8.35
C LEU A 96 0.44 14.97 9.10
N LEU A 97 0.02 14.82 10.34
CA LEU A 97 0.36 13.66 11.16
C LEU A 97 -0.13 12.44 10.38
N ILE A 98 0.81 11.62 9.93
CA ILE A 98 0.49 10.32 9.32
C ILE A 98 -0.24 9.52 10.41
N PRO A 99 -1.44 8.98 10.14
CA PRO A 99 -2.13 8.14 11.12
C PRO A 99 -1.21 7.00 11.58
N PRO A 100 -1.15 6.65 12.88
CA PRO A 100 -0.26 5.60 13.37
C PRO A 100 -0.42 4.27 12.62
N ALA A 101 -1.65 3.94 12.21
CA ALA A 101 -1.94 2.74 11.43
C ALA A 101 -1.33 2.74 10.01
N GLN A 102 -0.96 3.91 9.50
CA GLN A 102 -0.34 4.15 8.19
C GLN A 102 1.16 4.52 8.31
N ASP A 103 1.74 4.47 9.52
CA ASP A 103 3.15 4.78 9.72
C ASP A 103 4.03 3.62 9.21
N ARG A 104 4.30 3.68 7.90
CA ARG A 104 5.17 2.75 7.18
C ARG A 104 6.58 2.70 7.78
N LEU A 105 7.14 3.84 8.19
CA LEU A 105 8.52 3.88 8.69
C LEU A 105 8.63 3.16 10.05
N ALA A 106 7.67 3.41 10.95
CA ALA A 106 7.59 2.68 12.22
C ALA A 106 7.42 1.17 11.98
N LEU A 107 6.56 0.77 11.04
CA LEU A 107 6.37 -0.64 10.72
C LEU A 107 7.64 -1.30 10.16
N GLN A 108 8.37 -0.62 9.27
CA GLN A 108 9.65 -1.11 8.74
C GLN A 108 10.68 -1.33 9.86
N GLN A 109 10.75 -0.40 10.83
CA GLN A 109 11.61 -0.55 12.01
C GLN A 109 11.24 -1.78 12.83
N VAL A 110 9.94 -2.04 13.01
CA VAL A 110 9.49 -3.28 13.68
C VAL A 110 9.92 -4.51 12.90
N PHE A 111 9.69 -4.55 11.59
CA PHE A 111 10.06 -5.69 10.72
C PHE A 111 11.57 -6.01 10.76
N GLN A 112 12.42 -4.98 10.86
CA GLN A 112 13.87 -5.17 11.01
C GLN A 112 14.28 -5.88 12.32
N THR A 113 13.41 -5.89 13.34
CA THR A 113 13.68 -6.54 14.63
C THR A 113 13.09 -7.95 14.74
N LEU A 114 12.27 -8.39 13.77
CA LEU A 114 11.54 -9.64 13.86
C LEU A 114 12.46 -10.86 13.79
N ASN A 115 12.17 -11.84 14.63
CA ASN A 115 12.83 -13.14 14.67
C ASN A 115 11.80 -14.26 14.91
N ALA A 116 12.26 -15.52 14.92
CA ALA A 116 11.41 -16.70 15.05
C ALA A 116 10.59 -16.77 16.35
N ARG A 117 10.84 -15.88 17.34
CA ARG A 117 10.09 -15.80 18.60
C ARG A 117 9.19 -14.56 18.68
N SER A 118 9.17 -13.71 17.66
CA SER A 118 8.39 -12.46 17.68
C SER A 118 6.89 -12.72 17.57
N CYS A 119 6.48 -13.64 16.70
CA CYS A 119 5.11 -14.10 16.61
C CYS A 119 4.91 -15.43 17.37
N PRO A 120 3.71 -15.70 17.91
CA PRO A 120 2.55 -14.81 17.99
C PRO A 120 2.46 -14.07 19.33
N GLN A 121 3.53 -14.00 20.11
CA GLN A 121 3.51 -13.54 21.51
C GLN A 121 3.89 -12.06 21.69
N SER A 122 4.58 -11.45 20.73
CA SER A 122 4.91 -10.01 20.77
C SER A 122 4.29 -9.24 19.61
N TYR A 123 4.16 -9.88 18.46
CA TYR A 123 3.48 -9.34 17.29
C TYR A 123 2.65 -10.41 16.60
N ASN A 124 1.71 -10.00 15.75
CA ASN A 124 1.06 -10.87 14.78
C ASN A 124 0.63 -10.07 13.54
N PHE A 125 1.24 -10.32 12.38
CA PHE A 125 0.96 -9.55 11.15
C PHE A 125 0.20 -10.37 10.09
N HIS A 126 -0.36 -11.51 10.46
CA HIS A 126 -1.17 -12.31 9.55
C HIS A 126 -2.24 -13.05 10.36
N LEU A 127 -3.47 -12.55 10.35
CA LEU A 127 -4.62 -13.17 11.00
C LEU A 127 -5.92 -12.66 10.38
N HIS A 128 -6.97 -13.47 10.49
CA HIS A 128 -8.25 -13.27 9.83
C HIS A 128 -9.39 -13.15 10.84
N THR A 129 -10.41 -12.39 10.45
CA THR A 129 -11.64 -12.19 11.22
C THR A 129 -12.84 -12.71 10.42
N ARG A 130 -14.01 -12.64 11.03
CA ARG A 130 -15.31 -12.93 10.37
C ARG A 130 -15.67 -11.94 9.26
N ARG A 131 -14.83 -10.95 8.98
CA ARG A 131 -14.98 -10.05 7.82
C ARG A 131 -14.40 -10.65 6.53
N SER A 132 -13.68 -11.77 6.65
CA SER A 132 -13.35 -12.66 5.52
C SER A 132 -13.76 -14.10 5.85
N ASP A 133 -12.82 -14.95 6.24
CA ASP A 133 -13.02 -16.39 6.49
C ASP A 133 -12.49 -16.86 7.85
N GLY A 134 -12.14 -15.92 8.74
CA GLY A 134 -11.84 -16.19 10.14
C GLY A 134 -13.09 -16.51 10.98
N GLN A 135 -12.88 -17.04 12.18
CA GLN A 135 -13.94 -17.44 13.12
C GLN A 135 -14.20 -16.45 14.25
N LEU A 136 -13.28 -15.53 14.51
CA LEU A 136 -13.39 -14.49 15.54
C LEU A 136 -13.96 -13.19 14.96
N GLU A 137 -14.86 -12.54 15.70
CA GLU A 137 -15.22 -11.14 15.43
C GLU A 137 -14.01 -10.22 15.69
N PRO A 138 -13.91 -9.05 15.03
CA PRO A 138 -12.78 -8.14 15.21
C PRO A 138 -12.54 -7.71 16.66
N ASP A 139 -13.59 -7.56 17.47
CA ASP A 139 -13.48 -7.23 18.90
C ASP A 139 -13.00 -8.42 19.74
N GLU A 140 -13.39 -9.65 19.42
CA GLU A 140 -12.87 -10.88 20.04
C GLU A 140 -11.36 -11.04 19.77
N VAL A 141 -10.91 -10.73 18.55
CA VAL A 141 -9.47 -10.66 18.23
C VAL A 141 -8.78 -9.64 19.14
N MET A 142 -9.32 -8.42 19.22
CA MET A 142 -8.70 -7.39 20.05
C MET A 142 -8.68 -7.74 21.54
N GLN A 143 -9.70 -8.43 22.06
CA GLN A 143 -9.70 -8.94 23.44
C GLN A 143 -8.53 -9.90 23.69
N GLN A 144 -8.32 -10.91 22.82
CA GLN A 144 -7.21 -11.85 22.95
C GLN A 144 -5.85 -11.14 22.83
N VAL A 145 -5.71 -10.24 21.86
CA VAL A 145 -4.50 -9.45 21.62
C VAL A 145 -4.10 -8.63 22.86
N MET A 146 -5.08 -8.03 23.54
CA MET A 146 -4.87 -7.28 24.77
C MET A 146 -4.50 -8.19 25.94
N GLU A 147 -5.14 -9.36 26.07
CA GLU A 147 -4.84 -10.35 27.11
C GLU A 147 -3.43 -10.93 26.96
N ILE A 148 -3.00 -11.22 25.73
CA ILE A 148 -1.64 -11.68 25.41
C ILE A 148 -0.61 -10.59 25.68
N GLY A 149 -1.00 -9.31 25.55
CA GLY A 149 -0.10 -8.17 25.68
C GLY A 149 0.77 -7.96 24.44
N LEU A 150 0.18 -8.14 23.25
CA LEU A 150 0.88 -7.86 21.99
C LEU A 150 1.34 -6.40 21.92
N LYS A 151 2.52 -6.19 21.34
CA LYS A 151 3.07 -4.85 21.07
C LYS A 151 2.48 -4.25 19.81
N GLY A 152 2.09 -5.09 18.85
CA GLY A 152 1.37 -4.63 17.68
C GLY A 152 0.98 -5.75 16.73
N LEU A 153 0.08 -5.42 15.80
CA LEU A 153 -0.54 -6.38 14.90
C LEU A 153 -1.07 -5.73 13.62
N ALA A 154 -1.44 -6.57 12.67
CA ALA A 154 -2.29 -6.22 11.54
C ALA A 154 -3.34 -7.31 11.34
N ILE A 155 -4.62 -6.91 11.19
CA ILE A 155 -5.68 -7.78 10.70
C ILE A 155 -5.58 -7.78 9.18
N THR A 156 -5.52 -8.95 8.56
CA THR A 156 -5.22 -9.11 7.13
C THR A 156 -6.32 -9.90 6.42
N ASP A 157 -7.57 -9.57 6.70
CA ASP A 157 -8.73 -10.20 6.04
C ASP A 157 -8.58 -10.22 4.51
N HIS A 158 -9.05 -11.31 3.89
CA HIS A 158 -9.05 -11.43 2.44
C HIS A 158 -9.91 -10.34 1.77
N HIS A 159 -9.28 -9.56 0.89
CA HIS A 159 -9.95 -8.58 0.03
C HIS A 159 -10.80 -7.53 0.76
N THR A 160 -10.52 -7.23 2.03
CA THR A 160 -11.25 -6.21 2.78
C THR A 160 -10.40 -5.63 3.91
N THR A 161 -10.73 -4.40 4.33
CA THR A 161 -10.18 -3.78 5.54
C THR A 161 -11.22 -3.64 6.64
N GLN A 162 -12.40 -4.24 6.49
CA GLN A 162 -13.51 -4.06 7.42
C GLN A 162 -13.17 -4.57 8.83
N GLY A 163 -12.46 -5.70 8.96
CA GLY A 163 -12.02 -6.20 10.27
C GLY A 163 -11.05 -5.24 10.96
N TYR A 164 -10.10 -4.67 10.21
CA TYR A 164 -9.23 -3.60 10.71
C TYR A 164 -10.04 -2.38 11.17
N LYS A 165 -11.01 -1.89 10.38
CA LYS A 165 -11.79 -0.68 10.71
C LYS A 165 -12.57 -0.86 12.02
N GLU A 166 -13.18 -2.03 12.21
CA GLU A 166 -13.92 -2.35 13.43
C GLU A 166 -13.01 -2.54 14.65
N ALA A 167 -11.88 -3.23 14.48
CA ALA A 167 -10.88 -3.40 15.53
C ALA A 167 -10.26 -2.06 15.96
N GLN A 168 -10.00 -1.16 15.01
CA GLN A 168 -9.50 0.19 15.30
C GLN A 168 -10.53 0.99 16.09
N HIS A 169 -11.82 0.92 15.70
CA HIS A 169 -12.89 1.57 16.45
C HIS A 169 -13.00 1.04 17.89
N TRP A 170 -12.93 -0.28 18.06
CA TRP A 170 -12.91 -0.91 19.38
C TRP A 170 -11.70 -0.44 20.21
N LEU A 171 -10.51 -0.38 19.61
CA LEU A 171 -9.28 0.05 20.28
C LEU A 171 -9.34 1.51 20.72
N ASP A 172 -9.91 2.38 19.89
CA ASP A 172 -10.09 3.80 20.21
C ASP A 172 -11.06 3.97 21.39
N GLN A 173 -12.17 3.24 21.41
CA GLN A 173 -13.09 3.23 22.56
C GLN A 173 -12.41 2.68 23.82
N TRP A 174 -11.65 1.60 23.71
CA TRP A 174 -10.92 1.02 24.83
C TRP A 174 -9.94 2.04 25.44
N LYS A 175 -9.18 2.75 24.61
CA LYS A 175 -8.23 3.79 25.04
C LYS A 175 -8.93 4.98 25.70
N GLN A 176 -10.11 5.38 25.22
CA GLN A 176 -10.91 6.44 25.83
C GLN A 176 -11.43 6.04 27.21
N ASN A 177 -11.78 4.76 27.40
CA ASN A 177 -12.28 4.23 28.66
C ASN A 177 -11.17 3.92 29.69
N HIS A 178 -9.92 3.76 29.23
CA HIS A 178 -8.75 3.44 30.07
C HIS A 178 -7.56 4.37 29.76
N PRO A 179 -7.71 5.69 29.94
CA PRO A 179 -6.70 6.67 29.54
C PRO A 179 -5.34 6.46 30.21
N GLU A 180 -5.32 5.94 31.44
CA GLU A 180 -4.12 5.58 32.19
C GLU A 180 -3.36 4.38 31.63
N LEU A 181 -4.05 3.51 30.87
CA LEU A 181 -3.48 2.32 30.21
C LEU A 181 -3.32 2.53 28.70
N ALA A 182 -3.64 3.69 28.15
CA ALA A 182 -3.61 3.93 26.70
C ALA A 182 -2.22 3.65 26.08
N ASN A 183 -1.13 3.85 26.84
CA ASN A 183 0.24 3.58 26.40
C ASN A 183 0.63 2.09 26.41
N THR A 184 -0.19 1.21 27.00
CA THR A 184 0.04 -0.25 26.98
C THR A 184 -0.70 -0.94 25.84
N ALA A 185 -1.56 -0.21 25.12
CA ALA A 185 -2.29 -0.74 23.99
C ALA A 185 -1.35 -1.10 22.82
N PRO A 186 -1.65 -2.17 22.06
CA PRO A 186 -0.90 -2.52 20.87
C PRO A 186 -1.00 -1.42 19.81
N GLN A 187 0.01 -1.33 18.96
CA GLN A 187 -0.11 -0.63 17.69
C GLN A 187 -0.85 -1.52 16.69
N LEU A 188 -1.98 -1.04 16.16
CA LEU A 188 -2.71 -1.66 15.07
C LEU A 188 -2.35 -0.96 13.76
N TRP A 189 -1.81 -1.70 12.78
CA TRP A 189 -1.58 -1.19 11.43
C TRP A 189 -2.71 -1.63 10.48
N THR A 190 -2.95 -0.83 9.43
CA THR A 190 -3.81 -1.27 8.33
C THR A 190 -3.22 -2.52 7.71
N GLY A 191 -4.09 -3.46 7.38
CA GLY A 191 -3.73 -4.76 6.82
C GLY A 191 -4.82 -5.29 5.90
N ALA A 192 -4.43 -6.08 4.89
CA ALA A 192 -5.30 -6.88 4.05
C ALA A 192 -4.48 -7.99 3.37
N GLU A 193 -5.12 -9.12 3.07
CA GLU A 193 -4.53 -10.15 2.22
C GLU A 193 -5.20 -10.14 0.85
N ILE A 194 -4.40 -9.97 -0.21
CA ILE A 194 -4.88 -9.83 -1.58
C ILE A 194 -4.33 -10.99 -2.42
N ASN A 195 -5.25 -11.78 -2.98
CA ASN A 195 -4.93 -12.80 -3.98
C ASN A 195 -4.33 -12.15 -5.23
N ALA A 196 -3.28 -12.76 -5.76
CA ALA A 196 -2.62 -12.36 -6.99
C ALA A 196 -2.13 -13.56 -7.79
N GLN A 197 -1.78 -13.37 -9.05
CA GLN A 197 -1.06 -14.35 -9.87
C GLN A 197 0.42 -13.99 -9.96
N LEU A 198 1.28 -14.97 -9.69
CA LEU A 198 2.73 -14.85 -9.85
C LEU A 198 3.27 -16.15 -10.45
N LEU A 199 4.04 -16.07 -11.55
CA LEU A 199 4.59 -17.24 -12.25
C LEU A 199 3.52 -18.29 -12.65
N GLY A 200 2.31 -17.83 -12.97
CA GLY A 200 1.19 -18.69 -13.35
C GLY A 200 0.61 -19.53 -12.21
N VAL A 201 0.89 -19.19 -10.95
CA VAL A 201 0.20 -19.76 -9.77
C VAL A 201 -0.45 -18.65 -8.95
N ASP A 202 -1.51 -19.03 -8.23
CA ASP A 202 -2.17 -18.14 -7.29
C ASP A 202 -1.29 -17.99 -6.04
N VAL A 203 -1.04 -16.75 -5.66
CA VAL A 203 -0.29 -16.35 -4.47
C VAL A 203 -1.10 -15.34 -3.67
N HIS A 204 -0.71 -15.12 -2.42
CA HIS A 204 -1.28 -14.07 -1.59
C HIS A 204 -0.23 -13.01 -1.26
N ILE A 205 -0.66 -11.75 -1.31
CA ILE A 205 0.15 -10.58 -1.01
C ILE A 205 -0.49 -9.86 0.17
N LEU A 206 0.25 -9.73 1.26
CA LEU A 206 -0.13 -8.95 2.42
C LEU A 206 0.21 -7.49 2.15
N GLY A 207 -0.78 -6.61 2.30
CA GLY A 207 -0.57 -5.16 2.31
C GLY A 207 -0.54 -4.65 3.74
N TYR A 208 0.37 -3.72 4.05
CA TYR A 208 0.44 -3.09 5.37
C TYR A 208 0.64 -1.58 5.33
N ALA A 209 0.17 -0.89 6.37
CA ALA A 209 0.41 0.54 6.60
C ALA A 209 0.03 1.45 5.41
N PHE A 210 -0.92 0.99 4.58
CA PHE A 210 -1.48 1.75 3.47
C PHE A 210 -2.69 2.58 3.92
N ASP A 211 -3.03 3.60 3.14
CA ASP A 211 -4.30 4.31 3.26
C ASP A 211 -5.46 3.40 2.81
N PRO A 212 -6.36 2.97 3.74
CA PRO A 212 -7.41 2.00 3.42
C PRO A 212 -8.50 2.55 2.52
N ASP A 213 -8.55 3.87 2.29
CA ASP A 213 -9.51 4.53 1.42
C ASP A 213 -8.86 4.98 0.09
N ALA A 214 -7.62 4.55 -0.18
CA ALA A 214 -6.90 4.86 -1.42
C ALA A 214 -7.62 4.28 -2.66
N ALA A 215 -7.86 5.15 -3.65
CA ALA A 215 -8.59 4.77 -4.87
C ALA A 215 -7.90 3.66 -5.68
N CYS A 216 -6.57 3.57 -5.65
CA CYS A 216 -5.82 2.50 -6.32
C CYS A 216 -6.08 1.11 -5.72
N LEU A 217 -6.53 1.02 -4.46
CA LEU A 217 -6.85 -0.23 -3.78
C LEU A 217 -8.31 -0.66 -3.92
N GLN A 218 -9.20 0.22 -4.38
CA GLN A 218 -10.63 -0.08 -4.60
C GLN A 218 -10.88 -1.38 -5.38
N PRO A 219 -10.14 -1.74 -6.45
CA PRO A 219 -10.38 -3.00 -7.16
C PRO A 219 -10.14 -4.27 -6.33
N TYR A 220 -9.33 -4.17 -5.27
CA TYR A 220 -8.84 -5.31 -4.48
C TYR A 220 -9.53 -5.47 -3.13
N LEU A 221 -10.18 -4.40 -2.65
CA LEU A 221 -10.77 -4.29 -1.30
C LEU A 221 -12.31 -4.27 -1.32
N GLN A 222 -12.94 -5.10 -2.16
CA GLN A 222 -14.40 -5.17 -2.31
C GLN A 222 -15.05 -6.36 -1.58
N GLY A 223 -14.27 -7.20 -0.92
CA GLY A 223 -14.72 -8.46 -0.32
C GLY A 223 -15.05 -9.55 -1.35
N ASP A 224 -14.83 -9.27 -2.64
CA ASP A 224 -15.01 -10.23 -3.73
C ASP A 224 -13.75 -10.38 -4.57
N THR A 225 -13.79 -11.37 -5.45
CA THR A 225 -12.68 -11.74 -6.32
C THR A 225 -13.00 -11.48 -7.79
N THR A 226 -13.82 -10.47 -8.09
CA THR A 226 -14.21 -10.16 -9.47
C THR A 226 -13.03 -9.69 -10.32
N PHE A 227 -12.04 -9.06 -9.69
CA PHE A 227 -10.82 -8.60 -10.35
C PHE A 227 -9.89 -9.73 -10.83
N LEU A 228 -10.06 -10.98 -10.35
CA LEU A 228 -9.19 -12.12 -10.70
C LEU A 228 -9.12 -12.42 -12.21
N ARG A 229 -10.11 -11.95 -12.98
CA ARG A 229 -10.19 -12.15 -14.44
C ARG A 229 -9.68 -10.93 -15.24
N THR A 230 -8.99 -10.02 -14.58
CA THR A 230 -8.47 -8.78 -15.16
C THR A 230 -6.97 -8.68 -14.93
N GLU A 231 -6.32 -7.74 -15.61
CA GLU A 231 -4.89 -7.45 -15.41
C GLU A 231 -4.56 -7.08 -13.96
N ALA A 232 -5.54 -6.55 -13.20
CA ALA A 232 -5.36 -6.25 -11.78
C ALA A 232 -4.90 -7.48 -10.98
N TYR A 233 -5.23 -8.70 -11.42
CA TYR A 233 -4.85 -9.91 -10.71
C TYR A 233 -3.34 -10.19 -10.72
N TYR A 234 -2.57 -9.63 -11.65
CA TYR A 234 -1.13 -9.86 -11.66
C TYR A 234 -0.45 -9.24 -10.44
N ALA A 235 0.48 -10.00 -9.83
CA ALA A 235 1.20 -9.58 -8.64
C ALA A 235 1.87 -8.21 -8.78
N GLU A 236 2.38 -7.86 -9.97
CA GLU A 236 2.97 -6.54 -10.21
C GLU A 236 2.00 -5.38 -9.99
N ASN A 237 0.72 -5.57 -10.32
CA ASN A 237 -0.32 -4.55 -10.19
C ASN A 237 -0.83 -4.46 -8.74
N VAL A 238 -0.91 -5.59 -8.04
CA VAL A 238 -1.23 -5.62 -6.60
C VAL A 238 -0.12 -4.95 -5.79
N ILE A 239 1.15 -5.27 -6.06
CA ILE A 239 2.32 -4.63 -5.42
C ILE A 239 2.27 -3.11 -5.65
N ALA A 240 2.09 -2.69 -6.91
CA ALA A 240 2.04 -1.28 -7.26
C ALA A 240 0.90 -0.54 -6.54
N ALA A 241 -0.29 -1.13 -6.47
CA ALA A 241 -1.45 -0.52 -5.81
C ALA A 241 -1.23 -0.33 -4.30
N ILE A 242 -0.68 -1.34 -3.61
CA ILE A 242 -0.35 -1.25 -2.17
C ILE A 242 0.69 -0.14 -1.93
N GLN A 243 1.74 -0.09 -2.76
CA GLN A 243 2.81 0.89 -2.63
C GLN A 243 2.34 2.32 -2.98
N GLU A 244 1.47 2.47 -3.97
CA GLU A 244 0.83 3.75 -4.33
C GLU A 244 -0.07 4.27 -3.21
N ALA A 245 -0.75 3.37 -2.48
CA ALA A 245 -1.50 3.68 -1.27
C ALA A 245 -0.60 3.99 -0.04
N GLY A 246 0.72 4.04 -0.22
CA GLY A 246 1.70 4.37 0.82
C GLY A 246 2.19 3.19 1.66
N GLY A 247 1.71 1.98 1.39
CA GLY A 247 2.00 0.79 2.19
C GLY A 247 3.24 -0.01 1.80
N LEU A 248 3.34 -1.20 2.40
CA LEU A 248 4.31 -2.24 2.10
C LEU A 248 3.60 -3.47 1.53
N ALA A 249 4.12 -4.01 0.43
CA ALA A 249 3.66 -5.28 -0.14
C ALA A 249 4.57 -6.43 0.30
N VAL A 250 3.99 -7.51 0.83
CA VAL A 250 4.72 -8.67 1.37
C VAL A 250 4.16 -9.97 0.82
N LEU A 251 5.02 -10.86 0.33
CA LEU A 251 4.58 -12.19 -0.11
C LEU A 251 4.24 -13.06 1.10
N ALA A 252 2.99 -13.51 1.21
CA ALA A 252 2.55 -14.41 2.28
C ALA A 252 3.11 -15.83 2.08
N HIS A 253 3.41 -16.51 3.18
CA HIS A 253 3.70 -17.95 3.30
C HIS A 253 4.24 -18.63 2.02
N PRO A 254 5.42 -18.22 1.52
CA PRO A 254 5.89 -18.50 0.16
C PRO A 254 6.10 -19.99 -0.16
N ALA A 255 6.23 -20.85 0.85
CA ALA A 255 6.38 -22.30 0.65
C ALA A 255 5.04 -23.06 0.56
N ARG A 256 3.88 -22.38 0.54
CA ARG A 256 2.56 -23.02 0.31
C ARG A 256 2.22 -23.19 -1.16
N TYR A 257 2.88 -22.46 -2.05
CA TYR A 257 2.51 -22.40 -3.47
C TYR A 257 3.00 -23.63 -4.25
N ARG A 258 2.34 -23.92 -5.38
CA ARG A 258 2.72 -25.02 -6.29
C ARG A 258 3.92 -24.66 -7.18
N ARG A 259 4.93 -24.02 -6.59
CA ARG A 259 6.18 -23.57 -7.22
C ARG A 259 7.33 -23.67 -6.23
N PRO A 260 8.57 -23.89 -6.68
CA PRO A 260 9.74 -23.82 -5.82
C PRO A 260 9.84 -22.45 -5.13
N VAL A 261 10.01 -22.47 -3.81
CA VAL A 261 10.01 -21.25 -2.98
C VAL A 261 11.04 -20.21 -3.43
N ASN A 262 12.19 -20.68 -3.94
CA ASN A 262 13.24 -19.82 -4.48
C ASN A 262 12.81 -19.09 -5.77
N GLU A 263 12.05 -19.74 -6.65
CA GLU A 263 11.53 -19.10 -7.88
C GLU A 263 10.54 -17.99 -7.51
N VAL A 264 9.61 -18.27 -6.62
CA VAL A 264 8.57 -17.32 -6.23
C VAL A 264 9.18 -16.10 -5.53
N ILE A 265 10.10 -16.30 -4.59
CA ILE A 265 10.78 -15.18 -3.90
C ILE A 265 11.64 -14.37 -4.87
N THR A 266 12.39 -15.03 -5.77
CA THR A 266 13.22 -14.35 -6.77
C THR A 266 12.37 -13.45 -7.67
N GLU A 267 11.23 -13.96 -8.14
CA GLU A 267 10.35 -13.18 -8.99
C GLU A 267 9.64 -12.06 -8.22
N ALA A 268 9.21 -12.31 -6.98
CA ALA A 268 8.64 -11.27 -6.12
C ALA A 268 9.65 -10.12 -5.90
N ALA A 269 10.91 -10.44 -5.63
CA ALA A 269 11.98 -9.46 -5.52
C ALA A 269 12.17 -8.68 -6.83
N ARG A 270 12.14 -9.36 -7.99
CA ARG A 270 12.25 -8.72 -9.31
C ARG A 270 11.12 -7.73 -9.59
N LEU A 271 9.90 -8.03 -9.12
CA LEU A 271 8.73 -7.17 -9.27
C LEU A 271 8.70 -5.99 -8.28
N GLY A 272 9.61 -5.96 -7.30
CA GLY A 272 9.71 -4.88 -6.32
C GLY A 272 8.85 -5.08 -5.07
N MET A 273 8.60 -6.33 -4.67
CA MET A 273 8.02 -6.66 -3.36
C MET A 273 8.85 -6.02 -2.23
N ASP A 274 8.23 -5.55 -1.15
CA ASP A 274 8.95 -4.95 -0.01
C ASP A 274 9.46 -6.00 1.00
N GLY A 275 8.76 -7.14 1.13
CA GLY A 275 9.10 -8.16 2.11
C GLY A 275 8.54 -9.55 1.82
N ILE A 276 8.94 -10.51 2.64
CA ILE A 276 8.49 -11.90 2.60
C ILE A 276 8.06 -12.32 4.01
N GLU A 277 6.95 -13.06 4.12
CA GLU A 277 6.58 -13.72 5.36
C GLU A 277 7.50 -14.91 5.62
N VAL A 278 8.51 -14.66 6.44
CA VAL A 278 9.60 -15.60 6.69
C VAL A 278 9.30 -16.50 7.87
N TYR A 279 8.83 -15.94 8.99
CA TYR A 279 8.55 -16.72 10.19
C TYR A 279 7.10 -17.20 10.18
N TYR A 280 6.88 -18.35 9.56
CA TYR A 280 5.58 -18.98 9.36
C TYR A 280 5.60 -20.45 9.78
N ALA A 281 4.50 -20.93 10.36
CA ALA A 281 4.34 -22.31 10.83
C ALA A 281 3.74 -23.22 9.74
N TYR A 282 4.54 -23.69 8.79
CA TYR A 282 4.09 -24.63 7.74
C TYR A 282 3.62 -26.00 8.26
N ARG A 283 3.84 -26.30 9.54
CA ARG A 283 3.28 -27.47 10.23
C ARG A 283 2.36 -26.98 11.34
N HIS A 284 1.25 -27.68 11.56
CA HIS A 284 0.41 -27.40 12.73
C HIS A 284 1.12 -27.85 14.00
N THR A 285 1.44 -26.89 14.88
CA THR A 285 2.18 -27.10 16.13
C THR A 285 1.47 -26.38 17.27
N ILE A 286 1.49 -26.98 18.46
CA ILE A 286 1.00 -26.37 19.70
C ILE A 286 2.13 -26.51 20.74
N PRO A 287 2.78 -25.42 21.18
CA PRO A 287 2.55 -24.03 20.76
C PRO A 287 2.92 -23.79 19.29
N TRP A 288 2.41 -22.70 18.70
CA TRP A 288 2.81 -22.26 17.37
C TRP A 288 4.31 -22.01 17.31
N LEU A 289 4.97 -22.63 16.33
CA LEU A 289 6.40 -22.48 16.09
C LEU A 289 6.67 -22.37 14.58
N PRO A 290 7.50 -21.41 14.13
CA PRO A 290 7.92 -21.37 12.73
C PRO A 290 8.64 -22.65 12.33
N THR A 291 8.40 -23.15 11.12
CA THR A 291 9.01 -24.40 10.65
C THR A 291 10.47 -24.14 10.25
N ALA A 292 11.40 -24.34 11.18
CA ALA A 292 12.82 -23.96 11.04
C ALA A 292 13.48 -24.46 9.74
N GLU A 293 13.13 -25.67 9.26
CA GLU A 293 13.69 -26.23 8.03
C GLU A 293 13.32 -25.43 6.77
N ILE A 294 12.20 -24.71 6.80
CA ILE A 294 11.73 -23.85 5.70
C ILE A 294 12.14 -22.40 5.96
N VAL A 295 12.03 -21.94 7.21
CA VAL A 295 12.36 -20.56 7.60
C VAL A 295 13.81 -20.21 7.26
N ASN A 296 14.77 -21.08 7.55
CA ASN A 296 16.19 -20.79 7.34
C ASN A 296 16.56 -20.49 5.87
N PRO A 297 16.25 -21.36 4.89
CA PRO A 297 16.54 -21.06 3.49
C PRO A 297 15.71 -19.89 2.95
N VAL A 298 14.46 -19.71 3.40
CA VAL A 298 13.63 -18.55 3.02
C VAL A 298 14.28 -17.27 3.51
N LYS A 299 14.65 -17.20 4.79
CA LYS A 299 15.30 -16.02 5.38
C LYS A 299 16.60 -15.67 4.66
N GLN A 300 17.45 -16.65 4.41
CA GLN A 300 18.72 -16.42 3.70
C GLN A 300 18.49 -15.79 2.32
N LEU A 301 17.48 -16.26 1.59
CA LEU A 301 17.13 -15.72 0.29
C LEU A 301 16.52 -14.31 0.39
N THR A 302 15.58 -14.10 1.31
CA THR A 302 14.98 -12.78 1.62
C THR A 302 16.06 -11.74 1.93
N ASP A 303 16.99 -12.08 2.83
CA ASP A 303 18.11 -11.21 3.22
C ASP A 303 19.02 -10.90 2.02
N SER A 304 19.26 -11.87 1.12
CA SER A 304 20.11 -11.67 -0.06
C SER A 304 19.56 -10.67 -1.06
N TYR A 305 18.23 -10.46 -1.07
CA TYR A 305 17.56 -9.45 -1.88
C TYR A 305 17.35 -8.12 -1.13
N GLY A 306 17.73 -8.03 0.16
CA GLY A 306 17.48 -6.85 0.99
C GLY A 306 16.01 -6.62 1.33
N LEU A 307 15.19 -7.68 1.28
CA LEU A 307 13.77 -7.64 1.58
C LEU A 307 13.50 -7.68 3.10
N LEU A 308 12.35 -7.15 3.51
CA LEU A 308 11.91 -7.21 4.91
C LEU A 308 11.45 -8.64 5.27
N ASN A 309 11.67 -9.01 6.53
CA ASN A 309 11.20 -10.28 7.09
C ASN A 309 9.95 -10.02 7.94
N THR A 310 8.83 -10.68 7.65
CA THR A 310 7.60 -10.60 8.48
C THR A 310 7.27 -11.92 9.17
N CYS A 311 6.26 -11.90 10.05
CA CYS A 311 5.73 -13.07 10.73
C CYS A 311 4.23 -12.94 10.98
N GLY A 312 3.53 -14.06 11.04
CA GLY A 312 2.12 -14.08 11.40
C GLY A 312 1.60 -15.51 11.53
N THR A 313 0.47 -15.65 12.21
CA THR A 313 -0.08 -16.97 12.51
C THR A 313 -0.87 -17.56 11.38
N ASP A 314 -1.46 -16.73 10.52
CA ASP A 314 -2.45 -17.13 9.53
C ASP A 314 -3.63 -17.85 10.23
N THR A 315 -4.11 -17.22 11.31
CA THR A 315 -5.22 -17.72 12.12
C THR A 315 -6.54 -17.44 11.43
N HIS A 316 -7.32 -18.50 11.24
CA HIS A 316 -8.74 -18.49 10.89
C HIS A 316 -9.61 -19.05 12.02
N GLY A 317 -9.01 -19.69 13.03
CA GLY A 317 -9.69 -20.32 14.16
C GLY A 317 -10.08 -19.34 15.27
N ARG A 318 -10.32 -19.89 16.46
CA ARG A 318 -10.75 -19.15 17.66
C ARG A 318 -9.61 -18.72 18.58
N ASP A 319 -8.36 -18.99 18.19
CA ASP A 319 -7.17 -18.71 19.01
C ASP A 319 -6.11 -18.03 18.13
N VAL A 320 -5.88 -16.74 18.38
CA VAL A 320 -4.92 -15.91 17.63
C VAL A 320 -3.45 -16.35 17.81
N LEU A 321 -3.19 -17.33 18.68
CA LEU A 321 -1.87 -17.93 18.87
C LEU A 321 -1.65 -19.15 17.97
N LEU A 322 -2.64 -19.62 17.21
CA LEU A 322 -2.56 -20.85 16.43
C LEU A 322 -2.75 -20.60 14.93
N ARG A 323 -2.00 -21.33 14.11
CA ARG A 323 -2.28 -21.43 12.67
C ARG A 323 -3.40 -22.43 12.47
N THR A 324 -4.40 -22.08 11.68
CA THR A 324 -5.47 -22.99 11.27
C THR A 324 -5.54 -23.04 9.76
#